data_AF-A0A520CFS9-F1
#
_entry.id   AF-A0A520CFS9-F1
#
_cell.length_a   1.000
_cell.length_b   1.000
_cell.length_c   1.000
_cell.angle_alpha   90.00
_cell.angle_beta   90.00
_cell.angle_gamma   90.00
#
_symmetry.space_group_name_H-M   'P 1'
#
loop_
_entity.id
_entity.type
_entity.pdbx_description
1 polymer ?
#
loop_
_entity_poly.entity_id
_entity_poly.type
_entity_poly.pdbx_seq_one_letter_code
_entity_poly.pdbx_strand_id
1 'polypeptide(L)' 'MREIERIKPIIGKLEKLWLENPDLRLGQLIMGITRTRETNPGLFYMEEDEFLEKLEEFEKLVIKK' A
#
# COMPACT_ATOMS: atom_id res chain seq x y z
N MET A 1 21.08 0.58 1.03
CA MET A 1 20.35 1.23 2.14
C MET A 1 19.35 2.19 1.53
N ARG A 2 18.08 2.22 1.96
CA ARG A 2 17.09 3.16 1.39
C ARG A 2 17.42 4.58 1.88
N GLU A 3 17.40 5.57 1.00
CA GLU A 3 17.53 6.98 1.38
C GLU A 3 16.22 7.46 2.02
N ILE A 4 16.24 7.67 3.33
CA ILE A 4 15.05 8.00 4.15
C ILE A 4 14.36 9.29 3.63
N GLU A 5 15.15 10.25 3.14
CA GLU A 5 14.68 11.52 2.61
C GLU A 5 13.73 11.37 1.41
N ARG A 6 13.79 10.24 0.70
CA ARG A 6 12.94 9.96 -0.47
C ARG A 6 11.55 9.45 -0.09
N ILE A 7 11.33 9.01 1.15
CA ILE A 7 10.06 8.39 1.58
C ILE A 7 8.93 9.43 1.60
N LYS A 8 9.10 10.53 2.35
CA LYS A 8 8.05 11.54 2.52
C LYS A 8 7.57 12.16 1.19
N PRO A 9 8.46 12.55 0.25
CA PRO A 9 8.02 13.08 -1.04
C PRO A 9 7.20 12.08 -1.88
N ILE A 10 7.51 10.78 -1.79
CA ILE A 10 6.76 9.74 -2.50
C ILE A 10 5.37 9.58 -1.88
N ILE A 11 5.29 9.50 -0.54
CA ILE A 11 4.00 9.38 0.16
C ILE A 11 3.11 10.59 -0.12
N GLY A 12 3.63 11.83 -0.05
CA GLY A 12 2.83 13.02 -0.33
C GLY A 12 2.29 13.08 -1.77
N LYS A 13 3.03 12.55 -2.75
CA LYS A 13 2.53 12.41 -4.13
C LYS A 13 1.46 11.34 -4.25
N LEU A 14 1.64 10.22 -3.56
CA LEU A 14 0.67 9.11 -3.54
C LEU A 14 -0.64 9.55 -2.88
N GLU A 15 -0.56 10.23 -1.74
CA GLU A 15 -1.69 10.83 -1.02
C GLU A 15 -2.46 11.80 -1.92
N LYS A 16 -1.77 12.76 -2.55
CA LYS A 16 -2.41 13.70 -3.46
C LYS A 16 -3.15 12.99 -4.59
N LEU A 17 -2.49 12.03 -5.25
CA LEU A 17 -3.08 11.30 -6.36
C LEU A 17 -4.30 10.47 -5.90
N TRP A 18 -4.26 9.92 -4.70
CA TRP A 18 -5.33 9.13 -4.14
C TRP A 18 -6.54 9.99 -3.76
N LEU A 19 -6.33 11.16 -3.14
CA LEU A 19 -7.39 12.14 -2.88
C LEU A 19 -8.09 12.63 -4.15
N GLU A 20 -7.35 12.71 -5.26
CA GLU A 20 -7.92 13.05 -6.58
C GLU A 20 -8.70 11.89 -7.22
N ASN A 21 -8.54 10.65 -6.75
CA ASN A 21 -9.17 9.44 -7.29
C ASN A 21 -9.74 8.55 -6.16
N PRO A 22 -10.74 9.03 -5.39
CA PRO A 22 -11.20 8.35 -4.17
C PRO A 22 -11.93 7.01 -4.43
N ASP A 23 -12.35 6.74 -5.67
CA ASP A 23 -12.98 5.47 -6.04
C ASP A 23 -11.99 4.30 -6.12
N LEU A 24 -10.70 4.60 -6.24
CA LEU A 24 -9.65 3.57 -6.27
C LEU A 24 -9.19 3.26 -4.85
N ARG A 25 -9.14 1.98 -4.49
CA ARG A 25 -8.44 1.53 -3.28
C ARG A 25 -6.93 1.68 -3.46
N LEU A 26 -6.18 1.79 -2.36
CA LEU A 26 -4.73 1.98 -2.42
C LEU A 26 -4.03 0.93 -3.29
N GLY A 27 -4.40 -0.35 -3.14
CA GLY A 27 -3.82 -1.46 -3.91
C GLY A 27 -4.04 -1.32 -5.42
N GLN A 28 -5.22 -0.86 -5.83
CA GLN A 28 -5.56 -0.63 -7.24
C GLN A 28 -4.77 0.54 -7.82
N LEU A 29 -4.61 1.61 -7.04
CA LEU A 29 -3.81 2.76 -7.42
C LEU A 29 -2.33 2.36 -7.64
N ILE A 30 -1.75 1.58 -6.72
CA ILE A 30 -0.38 1.08 -6.85
C ILE A 30 -0.22 0.21 -8.09
N MET A 31 -1.14 -0.71 -8.36
CA MET A 31 -1.07 -1.56 -9.55
C MET A 31 -1.23 -0.78 -10.85
N GLY A 32 -2.07 0.27 -10.86
CA GLY A 32 -2.18 1.19 -11.98
C GLY A 32 -0.86 1.93 -12.28
N ILE A 33 -0.16 2.37 -11.23
CA ILE A 33 1.15 3.05 -11.34
C ILE A 33 2.23 2.08 -11.86
N THR A 34 2.31 0.88 -11.28
CA THR A 34 3.40 -0.07 -11.58
C THR A 34 3.19 -0.87 -12.85
N ARG A 35 1.96 -0.93 -13.38
CA ARG A 35 1.56 -1.70 -14.57
C ARG A 35 2.00 -3.17 -14.51
N THR A 36 2.02 -3.76 -13.31
CA THR A 36 2.44 -5.15 -13.10
C THR A 36 1.43 -6.11 -13.72
N ARG A 37 1.91 -7.03 -14.58
CA ARG A 37 1.07 -8.02 -15.28
C ARG A 37 0.67 -9.21 -14.39
N GLU A 38 1.47 -9.52 -13.37
CA GLU A 38 1.13 -10.54 -12.39
C GLU A 38 0.29 -9.89 -11.29
N THR A 39 -1.02 -10.10 -11.39
CA THR A 39 -1.92 -9.80 -10.29
C THR A 39 -1.64 -10.84 -9.20
N ASN A 40 -1.24 -10.41 -8.00
CA ASN A 40 -1.66 -11.15 -6.83
C ASN A 40 -3.10 -10.68 -6.58
N PRO A 41 -4.14 -11.37 -7.08
CA PRO A 41 -5.51 -10.90 -6.96
C PRO A 41 -5.87 -10.67 -5.49
N GLY A 42 -5.29 -11.46 -4.58
CA GLY A 42 -5.46 -11.27 -3.13
C GLY A 42 -5.02 -9.88 -2.67
N LEU A 43 -3.87 -9.37 -3.12
CA LEU A 43 -3.40 -8.03 -2.77
C LEU A 43 -4.18 -6.93 -3.51
N PHE A 44 -4.61 -7.18 -4.75
CA PHE A 44 -5.34 -6.19 -5.55
C PHE A 44 -6.73 -5.89 -5.01
N TYR A 45 -7.45 -6.92 -4.54
CA TYR A 45 -8.81 -6.77 -4.02
C TYR A 45 -8.87 -6.49 -2.51
N MET A 46 -7.74 -6.61 -1.80
CA MET A 46 -7.64 -6.38 -0.37
C MET A 46 -8.09 -4.95 -0.01
N GLU A 47 -9.00 -4.85 0.94
CA GLU A 47 -9.47 -3.59 1.50
C GLU A 47 -8.47 -3.04 2.52
N GLU A 48 -8.49 -1.73 2.77
CA GLU A 48 -7.56 -1.12 3.74
C GLU A 48 -7.71 -1.73 5.14
N ASP A 49 -8.94 -2.03 5.55
CA ASP A 49 -9.22 -2.65 6.86
C ASP A 49 -8.63 -4.06 6.94
N GLU A 50 -8.79 -4.87 5.88
CA GLU A 50 -8.18 -6.21 5.80
C GLU A 50 -6.64 -6.14 5.80
N PHE A 51 -6.08 -5.15 5.11
CA PHE A 51 -4.63 -4.92 5.11
C PHE A 51 -4.14 -4.51 6.50
N LEU A 52 -4.87 -3.62 7.19
CA LEU A 52 -4.54 -3.16 8.53
C LEU A 52 -4.60 -4.31 9.55
N GLU A 53 -5.64 -5.14 9.50
CA GLU A 53 -5.75 -6.34 10.33
C GLU A 53 -4.54 -7.27 10.12
N LYS A 54 -4.19 -7.57 8.86
CA LYS A 54 -3.02 -8.39 8.54
C LYS A 54 -1.72 -7.74 8.99
N LEU A 55 -1.62 -6.41 8.93
CA LEU A 55 -0.47 -5.66 9.41
C LEU A 55 -0.33 -5.76 10.93
N GLU A 56 -1.43 -5.61 11.68
CA GLU A 56 -1.44 -5.78 13.14
C GLU A 56 -1.13 -7.22 13.56
N GLU A 57 -1.68 -8.21 12.86
CA GLU A 57 -1.35 -9.62 13.07
C GLU A 57 0.14 -9.88 12.85
N PHE A 58 0.70 -9.34 11.75
CA PHE A 58 2.12 -9.46 11.46
C PHE A 58 2.99 -8.74 12.49
N GLU A 59 2.60 -7.54 12.92
CA GLU A 59 3.30 -6.79 13.96
C GLU A 59 3.38 -7.59 15.27
N LYS A 60 2.29 -8.24 15.68
CA LYS A 60 2.27 -9.15 16.85
C LYS A 60 3.21 -10.35 16.68
N LEU A 61 3.41 -10.84 15.47
CA LEU A 61 4.33 -11.94 15.17
C LEU A 61 5.80 -11.48 15.18
N VAL A 62 6.08 -10.24 14.78
CA VAL A 62 7.44 -9.67 14.75
C VAL A 62 7.90 -9.20 16.13
N ILE A 63 7.01 -8.61 16.94
CA ILE A 63 7.34 -8.09 18.29
C ILE A 63 7.55 -9.22 19.33
N LYS A 64 7.03 -10.43 19.07
CA LYS A 64 7.23 -11.61 19.94
C LYS A 64 8.57 -12.34 19.73
N LYS A 65 9.46 -11.84 18.88
CA LYS A 65 10.84 -12.33 18.70
C LYS A 65 11.85 -11.36 19.32
#